data_AF-A0A535YPV9-F1
#
_entry.id   AF-A0A535YPV9-F1
#
_cell.length_a   1.000
_cell.length_b   1.000
_cell.length_c   1.000
_cell.angle_alpha   90.00
_cell.angle_beta   90.00
_cell.angle_gamma   90.00
#
_symmetry.space_group_name_H-M   'P 1'
#
loop_
_entity.id
_entity.type
_entity.pdbx_description
1 polymer ?
#
loop_
_entity_poly.entity_id
_entity_poly.type
_entity_poly.pdbx_seq_one_letter_code
_entity_poly.pdbx_strand_id
1 'polypeptide(L)'
;MTNTTGVRGRRREVPLSDDYREEPVWWRDAGLPDIAPAPLPREADVAIIGAGYTGLCAALTLARHGKRVVVVDRDATGRGASGRNAGM
;
A
#
# COMPACT_ATOMS: atom_id res chain seq x y z
N MET A 1 16.85 31.17 20.44
CA MET A 1 17.76 30.09 20.86
C MET A 1 17.55 28.92 19.92
N THR A 2 18.65 28.55 19.28
CA THR A 2 18.86 27.55 18.23
C THR A 2 18.65 26.12 18.71
N ASN A 3 18.08 25.25 17.87
CA ASN A 3 18.81 24.03 17.51
C ASN A 3 18.47 23.49 16.11
N THR A 4 19.52 23.44 15.30
CA THR A 4 19.71 22.67 14.06
C THR A 4 20.02 21.22 14.50
N THR A 5 19.57 20.12 13.88
CA THR A 5 20.17 19.51 12.68
C THR A 5 19.56 18.09 12.52
N GLY A 6 19.28 17.66 11.28
CA GLY A 6 18.88 16.27 11.01
C GLY A 6 18.49 15.96 9.56
N VAL A 7 19.34 16.36 8.60
CA VAL A 7 19.39 15.94 7.19
C VAL A 7 18.06 15.85 6.43
N ARG A 8 17.54 17.00 5.99
CA ARG A 8 16.53 17.08 4.92
C ARG A 8 17.29 17.09 3.58
N GLY A 9 17.41 15.93 2.95
CA GLY A 9 18.03 15.80 1.62
C GLY A 9 17.38 16.77 0.63
N ARG A 10 18.19 17.56 -0.08
CA ARG A 10 17.72 18.49 -1.11
C ARG A 10 16.97 17.70 -2.19
N ARG A 11 15.63 17.76 -2.20
CA ARG A 11 14.85 17.43 -3.41
C ARG A 11 15.35 18.41 -4.48
N ARG A 12 15.97 17.90 -5.55
CA ARG A 12 16.22 18.72 -6.74
C ARG A 12 14.86 19.25 -7.19
N GLU A 13 14.74 20.55 -7.44
CA GLU A 13 13.64 21.13 -8.20
C GLU A 13 13.72 20.53 -9.61
N VAL A 14 13.01 19.43 -9.80
CA VAL A 14 12.77 18.87 -11.13
C VAL A 14 11.68 19.76 -11.73
N PRO A 15 11.88 20.33 -12.93
CA PRO A 15 10.82 21.07 -13.60
C PRO A 15 9.69 20.09 -13.95
N LEU A 16 8.67 20.07 -13.11
CA LEU A 16 7.42 19.35 -13.34
C LEU A 16 6.41 20.31 -13.96
N SER A 17 5.45 19.78 -14.73
CA SER A 17 4.37 20.61 -15.27
C SER A 17 3.45 21.10 -14.14
N ASP A 18 2.78 22.23 -14.37
CA ASP A 18 1.87 22.83 -13.39
C ASP A 18 0.72 21.90 -12.97
N ASP A 19 0.40 20.91 -13.80
CA ASP A 19 -0.64 19.90 -13.59
C ASP A 19 -0.10 18.54 -13.10
N TYR A 20 1.20 18.46 -12.74
CA TYR A 20 1.81 17.22 -12.26
C TYR A 20 1.08 16.67 -11.02
N ARG A 21 0.89 15.35 -11.01
CA ARG A 21 0.33 14.61 -9.87
C ARG A 21 1.13 13.34 -9.61
N GLU A 22 1.37 13.04 -8.34
CA GLU A 22 1.99 11.78 -7.90
C GLU A 22 1.02 10.58 -8.00
N GLU A 23 -0.27 10.83 -8.22
CA GLU A 23 -1.31 9.82 -8.33
C GLU A 23 -1.43 9.27 -9.76
N PRO A 24 -1.32 7.95 -9.95
CA PRO A 24 -1.52 7.34 -11.26
C PRO A 24 -2.92 7.61 -11.80
N VAL A 25 -3.03 7.74 -13.13
CA VAL A 25 -4.31 8.02 -13.79
C VAL A 25 -5.36 6.94 -13.49
N TRP A 26 -4.97 5.66 -13.46
CA TRP A 26 -5.88 4.54 -13.19
C TRP A 26 -6.41 4.50 -11.75
N TRP A 27 -5.77 5.17 -10.78
CA TRP A 27 -6.33 5.27 -9.42
C TRP A 27 -7.49 6.26 -9.34
N ARG A 28 -7.53 7.25 -10.24
CA ARG A 28 -8.62 8.23 -10.27
C ARG A 28 -9.91 7.61 -10.77
N ASP A 29 -9.79 6.75 -11.76
CA ASP A 29 -10.95 6.20 -12.48
C ASP A 29 -11.43 4.88 -11.89
N ALA A 30 -10.54 4.05 -11.32
CA ALA A 30 -10.88 2.69 -10.93
C ALA A 30 -11.69 2.58 -9.61
N GLY A 31 -11.63 3.59 -8.74
CA GLY A 31 -12.21 3.54 -7.39
C GLY A 31 -11.55 2.44 -6.55
N LEU A 32 -10.56 2.79 -5.73
CA LEU A 32 -9.94 1.81 -4.85
C LEU A 32 -10.96 1.31 -3.80
N PRO A 33 -11.02 0.01 -3.52
CA PRO A 33 -11.90 -0.51 -2.48
C PRO A 33 -11.52 0.10 -1.13
N ASP A 34 -12.48 0.80 -0.53
CA ASP A 34 -12.34 1.35 0.82
C ASP A 34 -12.64 0.23 1.82
N ILE A 35 -11.57 -0.44 2.27
CA ILE A 35 -11.67 -1.48 3.29
C ILE A 35 -11.54 -0.79 4.64
N ALA A 36 -12.66 -0.68 5.35
CA ALA A 36 -12.68 -0.14 6.70
C ALA A 36 -11.68 -0.92 7.60
N PRO A 37 -10.86 -0.22 8.40
CA PRO A 37 -9.99 -0.88 9.36
C PRO A 37 -10.83 -1.74 10.32
N ALA A 38 -10.45 -3.01 10.44
CA ALA A 38 -11.03 -3.93 11.41
C ALA A 38 -10.05 -4.15 12.57
N PRO A 39 -10.53 -4.39 13.80
CA PRO A 39 -9.66 -4.80 14.90
C PRO A 39 -8.94 -6.10 14.53
N LEU A 40 -7.65 -6.18 14.86
CA LEU A 40 -6.88 -7.39 14.62
C LEU A 40 -7.43 -8.53 15.48
N PRO A 41 -7.72 -9.70 14.90
CA PRO A 41 -8.11 -10.86 15.68
C PRO A 41 -6.93 -11.32 16.55
N ARG A 42 -7.24 -11.98 17.66
CA ARG A 42 -6.22 -12.52 18.57
C ARG A 42 -5.41 -13.66 17.95
N GLU A 43 -6.02 -14.41 17.04
CA GLU A 43 -5.45 -15.61 16.46
C GLU A 43 -5.75 -15.71 14.96
N ALA A 44 -4.81 -16.27 14.22
CA ALA A 44 -4.92 -16.62 12.81
C ALA A 44 -4.07 -17.86 12.54
N ASP A 45 -4.42 -18.63 11.50
CA ASP A 45 -3.54 -19.71 11.04
C ASP A 45 -2.30 -19.13 10.36
N VAL A 46 -2.47 -18.00 9.65
CA VAL A 46 -1.39 -17.27 8.97
C VAL A 46 -1.63 -15.76 9.05
N ALA A 47 -0.59 -15.01 9.40
CA ALA A 47 -0.54 -13.55 9.27
C ALA A 47 0.37 -13.14 8.11
N ILE A 48 -0.12 -12.26 7.23
CA ILE A 48 0.60 -11.73 6.07
C ILE A 48 0.80 -10.23 6.27
N ILE A 49 2.04 -9.78 6.11
CA ILE A 49 2.41 -8.36 6.19
C ILE A 49 2.58 -7.82 4.77
N GLY A 50 1.71 -6.90 4.37
CA GLY A 50 1.67 -6.28 3.05
C GLY A 50 0.48 -6.73 2.20
N ALA A 51 -0.41 -5.80 1.88
CA ALA A 51 -1.58 -5.96 1.02
C ALA A 51 -1.28 -5.55 -0.45
N GLY A 52 -0.09 -5.90 -0.92
CA GLY A 52 0.27 -5.86 -2.34
C GLY A 52 -0.19 -7.13 -3.09
N TYR A 53 0.02 -7.20 -4.40
CA TYR A 53 -0.48 -8.34 -5.21
C TYR A 53 0.05 -9.68 -4.70
N THR A 54 1.35 -9.76 -4.33
CA THR A 54 1.94 -11.00 -3.81
C THR A 54 1.28 -11.45 -2.51
N GLY A 55 1.10 -10.52 -1.57
CA GLY A 55 0.48 -10.82 -0.27
C GLY A 55 -0.98 -11.25 -0.42
N LEU A 56 -1.74 -10.56 -1.28
CA LEU A 56 -3.14 -10.92 -1.56
C LEU A 56 -3.27 -12.25 -2.32
N CYS A 57 -2.39 -12.54 -3.27
CA CYS A 57 -2.35 -13.83 -3.97
C CYS A 57 -2.04 -14.97 -3.00
N ALA A 58 -1.09 -14.77 -2.08
CA ALA A 58 -0.81 -15.72 -1.02
C ALA A 58 -2.01 -15.91 -0.08
N ALA A 59 -2.65 -14.81 0.35
CA ALA A 59 -3.83 -14.84 1.20
C ALA A 59 -4.98 -15.61 0.55
N LEU A 60 -5.30 -15.30 -0.72
CA LEU A 60 -6.33 -15.99 -1.49
C LEU A 60 -6.03 -17.48 -1.62
N THR A 61 -4.78 -17.83 -1.90
CA THR A 61 -4.36 -19.23 -2.03
C THR A 61 -4.55 -19.98 -0.71
N LEU A 62 -4.11 -19.42 0.41
CA LEU A 62 -4.25 -20.03 1.73
C LEU A 62 -5.71 -20.11 2.18
N ALA A 63 -6.50 -19.07 1.95
CA ALA A 63 -7.93 -19.06 2.26
C ALA A 63 -8.69 -20.12 1.47
N ARG A 64 -8.36 -20.32 0.18
CA ARG A 64 -8.91 -21.42 -0.64
C ARG A 64 -8.56 -22.82 -0.11
N HIS A 65 -7.49 -22.94 0.67
CA HIS A 65 -7.10 -24.18 1.38
C HIS A 65 -7.60 -24.20 2.83
N GLY A 66 -8.61 -23.40 3.16
CA GLY A 66 -9.31 -23.44 4.45
C GLY A 66 -8.56 -22.79 5.62
N LYS A 67 -7.53 -21.98 5.36
CA LYS A 67 -6.80 -21.26 6.41
C LYS A 67 -7.50 -19.95 6.78
N ARG A 68 -7.54 -19.65 8.08
CA ARG A 68 -7.87 -18.31 8.60
C ARG A 68 -6.65 -17.41 8.42
N VAL A 69 -6.72 -16.51 7.43
CA VAL A 69 -5.62 -15.61 7.08
C VAL A 69 -5.97 -14.18 7.48
N VAL A 70 -4.99 -13.50 8.08
CA VAL A 70 -5.07 -12.06 8.38
C VAL A 70 -4.02 -11.35 7.52
N VAL A 71 -4.44 -10.36 6.74
CA VAL A 71 -3.52 -9.49 5.99
C VAL A 71 -3.50 -8.13 6.68
N VAL A 72 -2.30 -7.63 6.97
CA VAL A 72 -2.09 -6.32 7.58
C VAL A 72 -1.21 -5.48 6.67
N ASP A 73 -1.65 -4.26 6.41
CA ASP A 73 -0.86 -3.25 5.72
C ASP A 73 -0.91 -1.94 6.52
N ARG A 74 0.13 -1.13 6.39
CA ARG A 74 0.17 0.22 6.97
C ARG A 74 -0.83 1.14 6.29
N ASP A 75 -1.07 0.89 5.01
CA ASP A 75 -1.78 1.74 4.08
C ASP A 75 -3.00 0.99 3.50
N ALA A 76 -3.81 1.67 2.67
CA ALA A 76 -4.87 1.01 1.91
C ALA A 76 -4.31 -0.08 0.97
N THR A 77 -5.11 -1.11 0.71
CA THR A 77 -4.77 -2.21 -0.20
C THR A 77 -4.23 -1.71 -1.54
N GLY A 78 -3.10 -2.25 -1.99
CA GLY A 78 -2.49 -1.84 -3.26
C GLY A 78 -1.82 -0.46 -3.25
N ARG A 79 -1.80 0.29 -2.14
CA ARG A 79 -1.17 1.62 -2.07
C ARG A 79 0.34 1.61 -2.28
N GLY A 80 1.01 0.46 -2.29
CA GLY A 80 2.45 0.35 -2.57
C GLY A 80 2.81 0.34 -4.06
N ALA A 81 3.95 -0.29 -4.38
CA ALA A 81 4.38 -0.51 -5.77
C ALA A 81 3.37 -1.34 -6.58
N SER A 82 2.66 -2.27 -5.93
CA SER A 82 1.72 -3.18 -6.58
C SER A 82 0.50 -2.50 -7.21
N GLY A 83 0.04 -1.36 -6.69
CA GLY A 83 -1.05 -0.60 -7.33
C GLY A 83 -0.53 0.51 -8.26
N ARG A 84 0.75 0.87 -8.17
CA ARG A 84 1.40 1.84 -9.08
C ARG A 84 2.11 1.21 -10.26
N ASN A 85 2.15 -0.12 -10.34
CA ASN A 85 2.57 -0.78 -11.56
C ASN A 85 1.51 -0.51 -12.64
N ALA A 86 1.94 -0.31 -13.87
CA ALA A 86 1.04 -0.17 -15.02
C ALA A 86 0.59 -1.55 -15.56
N GLY A 87 0.71 -2.60 -14.75
CA GLY A 87 0.41 -3.99 -15.14
C GLY A 87 1.43 -4.66 -16.07
N MET A 88 2.66 -4.14 -16.17
CA MET A 88 3.76 -4.75 -16.94
C MET A 88 4.54 -5.78 -16.12
#